data_AF-A0A091HVZ8-F1
#
_entry.id   AF-A0A091HVZ8-F1
#
_cell.length_a   1.000
_cell.length_b   1.000
_cell.length_c   1.000
_cell.angle_alpha   90.00
_cell.angle_beta   90.00
_cell.angle_gamma   90.00
#
_symmetry.space_group_name_H-M   'P 1'
#
loop_
_entity.id
_entity.type
_entity.pdbx_description
1 polymer ?
#
loop_
_entity_poly.entity_id
_entity_poly.type
_entity_poly.pdbx_seq_one_letter_code
_entity_poly.pdbx_strand_id
1 'polypeptide(L)'
;LYLSDLQLMERRVVFCLHNSPVSQERHLISLGLSGEPWVCPVLALQSYVTVRSELEGPLFMHLDNRTVTKREFLTVLRCALQLLGLCPERYGVHSFWLGTALTAASYGYPGEDITRLARWPCMFP
;
A
#
# COMPACT_ATOMS: atom_id res chain seq x y z
N LEU A 1 4.32 -7.44 6.17
CA LEU A 1 4.09 -6.06 6.64
C LEU A 1 3.54 -6.13 8.05
N TYR A 2 4.40 -5.86 9.01
CA TYR A 2 4.12 -5.82 10.43
C TYR A 2 4.05 -4.37 10.92
N LEU A 3 3.48 -4.15 12.10
CA LEU A 3 3.52 -2.84 12.76
C LEU A 3 4.97 -2.38 12.97
N SER A 4 5.87 -3.30 13.34
CA SER A 4 7.30 -3.01 13.51
C SER A 4 8.00 -2.53 12.23
N ASP A 5 7.43 -2.79 11.05
CA ASP A 5 7.94 -2.26 9.79
C ASP A 5 7.54 -0.78 9.59
N LEU A 6 6.54 -0.26 10.32
CA LEU A 6 5.96 1.07 10.15
C LEU A 6 6.65 2.12 11.03
N GLN A 7 7.14 3.19 10.42
CA GLN A 7 7.57 4.41 11.10
C GLN A 7 6.66 5.56 10.69
N LEU A 8 5.80 5.97 11.61
CA LEU A 8 4.86 7.06 11.41
C LEU A 8 5.48 8.38 11.87
N MET A 9 5.56 9.35 10.97
CA MET A 9 6.02 10.71 11.26
C MET A 9 4.90 11.72 10.96
N GLU A 10 5.10 12.98 11.30
CA GLU A 10 4.08 14.03 11.10
C GLU A 10 3.70 14.21 9.62
N ARG A 11 4.70 14.19 8.72
CA ARG A 11 4.52 14.50 7.29
C ARG A 11 4.82 13.35 6.33
N ARG A 12 5.22 12.20 6.86
CA ARG A 12 5.59 11.04 6.05
C ARG A 12 5.38 9.75 6.81
N VAL A 13 5.24 8.67 6.06
CA VAL A 13 5.25 7.32 6.58
C VAL A 13 6.34 6.53 5.89
N VAL A 14 7.14 5.81 6.67
CA VAL A 14 8.20 4.96 6.14
C VAL A 14 7.91 3.51 6.51
N PHE A 15 7.94 2.61 5.52
CA PHE A 15 7.96 1.18 5.74
C PHE A 15 9.37 0.63 5.52
N CYS A 16 9.90 -0.01 6.54
CA CYS A 16 11.19 -0.69 6.52
C CYS A 16 10.98 -2.18 6.29
N LEU A 17 10.90 -2.59 5.03
CA LEU A 17 10.66 -3.99 4.70
C LEU A 17 11.95 -4.79 4.78
N HIS A 18 11.93 -5.82 5.63
CA HIS A 18 12.95 -6.85 5.67
C HIS A 18 12.69 -7.82 4.51
N ASN A 19 13.54 -7.80 3.48
CA ASN A 19 13.51 -8.85 2.46
C ASN A 19 14.52 -9.96 2.81
N SER A 20 14.07 -11.18 2.51
CA SER A 20 14.70 -12.51 2.47
C SER A 20 16.23 -12.62 2.68
N PRO A 21 16.72 -13.69 3.35
CA PRO A 21 18.15 -13.95 3.64
C PRO A 21 19.14 -13.99 2.44
N VAL A 22 18.68 -13.78 1.20
CA VAL A 22 19.49 -13.83 -0.03
C VAL A 22 19.98 -12.45 -0.49
N SER A 23 19.38 -11.35 -0.03
CA SER A 23 19.87 -10.00 -0.34
C SER A 23 19.70 -9.09 0.88
N GLN A 24 20.82 -8.57 1.39
CA GLN A 24 20.91 -7.78 2.61
C GLN A 24 20.39 -6.34 2.45
N GLU A 25 19.58 -6.07 1.43
CA GLU A 25 19.12 -4.73 1.06
C GLU A 25 17.72 -4.46 1.65
N ARG A 26 17.67 -3.57 2.65
CA ARG A 26 16.41 -3.12 3.26
C ARG A 26 15.61 -2.32 2.25
N HIS A 27 14.41 -2.78 1.94
CA HIS A 27 13.55 -2.07 1.00
C HIS A 27 12.75 -1.01 1.76
N LEU A 28 13.09 0.26 1.52
CA LEU A 28 12.40 1.39 2.12
C LEU A 28 11.26 1.87 1.22
N ILE A 29 10.06 1.97 1.78
CA ILE A 29 8.92 2.63 1.13
C ILE A 29 8.66 3.92 1.88
N SER A 30 8.73 5.07 1.21
CA SER A 30 8.38 6.36 1.81
C SER A 30 7.12 6.91 1.15
N LEU A 31 6.09 7.19 1.94
CA LEU A 31 4.84 7.81 1.53
C LEU A 31 4.79 9.23 2.11
N GLY A 32 4.52 10.22 1.25
CA GLY A 32 4.39 11.62 1.65
C GLY A 32 2.93 12.05 1.82
N LEU A 33 2.75 13.26 2.34
CA LEU A 33 1.45 13.93 2.33
C LEU A 33 0.90 14.05 0.90
N SER A 34 -0.42 13.96 0.78
CA SER A 34 -1.15 14.28 -0.44
C SER A 34 -1.79 15.65 -0.27
N GLY A 35 -1.92 16.41 -1.37
CA GLY A 35 -2.71 17.65 -1.39
C GLY A 35 -4.20 17.39 -1.15
N GLU A 36 -4.66 16.16 -1.42
CA GLU A 36 -6.04 15.72 -1.24
C GLU A 36 -6.17 14.86 0.04
N PRO A 37 -6.78 15.36 1.13
CA PRO A 37 -6.78 14.68 2.43
C PRO A 37 -7.43 13.29 2.42
N TRP A 38 -8.51 13.10 1.66
CA TRP A 38 -9.27 11.85 1.64
C TRP A 38 -8.55 10.68 0.92
N VAL A 39 -7.50 10.97 0.14
CA VAL A 39 -6.61 9.96 -0.45
C VAL A 39 -5.20 10.00 0.15
N CYS A 40 -4.99 10.77 1.22
CA CYS A 40 -3.65 10.92 1.80
C CYS A 40 -3.25 9.66 2.58
N PRO A 41 -2.16 8.96 2.19
CA PRO A 41 -1.74 7.74 2.87
C PRO A 41 -1.24 8.00 4.30
N VAL A 42 -0.65 9.18 4.55
CA VAL A 42 -0.18 9.57 5.89
C VAL A 42 -1.36 9.71 6.85
N LEU A 43 -2.37 10.49 6.46
CA LEU A 43 -3.58 10.71 7.28
C LEU A 43 -4.38 9.42 7.46
N ALA A 44 -4.50 8.60 6.41
CA ALA A 44 -5.17 7.31 6.48
C ALA A 44 -4.49 6.37 7.48
N LEU A 45 -3.15 6.28 7.45
CA LEU A 45 -2.40 5.43 8.39
C LEU A 45 -2.40 5.98 9.81
N GLN A 46 -2.31 7.30 10.00
CA GLN A 46 -2.48 7.93 11.32
C GLN A 46 -3.85 7.57 11.92
N SER A 47 -4.92 7.80 11.16
CA SER A 47 -6.28 7.50 11.60
C SER A 47 -6.46 6.00 11.90
N TYR A 48 -5.91 5.14 11.05
CA TYR A 48 -5.98 3.70 11.27
C TYR A 48 -5.24 3.25 12.53
N VAL A 49 -4.00 3.72 12.73
CA VAL A 49 -3.19 3.37 13.91
C VAL A 49 -3.82 3.87 15.21
N THR A 50 -4.54 5.01 15.19
CA THR A 50 -5.22 5.54 16.39
C THR A 50 -6.34 4.65 16.92
N VAL A 51 -6.99 3.84 16.07
CA VAL A 51 -8.09 2.96 16.47
C VAL A 51 -7.69 1.48 16.47
N ARG A 52 -6.56 1.16 15.85
CA ARG A 52 -5.98 -0.19 15.84
C ARG A 52 -5.51 -0.55 17.26
N SER A 53 -5.65 -1.82 17.60
CA SER A 53 -5.06 -2.40 18.81
C SER A 53 -3.54 -2.18 18.88
N GLU A 54 -3.01 -1.88 20.07
CA GLU A 54 -1.56 -1.69 20.30
C GLU A 54 -0.76 -3.00 20.18
N LEU A 55 -1.44 -4.14 19.97
CA LEU A 55 -0.78 -5.42 19.81
C LEU A 55 0.20 -5.42 18.61
N GLU A 56 1.39 -5.96 18.89
CA GLU A 56 2.37 -6.29 17.87
C GLU A 56 1.84 -7.37 16.93
N GLY A 57 2.26 -7.32 15.67
CA GLY A 57 1.81 -8.26 14.66
C GLY A 57 1.59 -7.60 13.29
N PRO A 58 0.75 -8.22 12.43
CA PRO A 58 0.40 -7.67 11.13
C PRO A 58 -0.09 -6.22 11.24
N LEU A 59 0.26 -5.39 10.27
CA LEU A 59 -0.17 -4.00 10.28
C LEU A 59 -1.70 -3.91 10.17
N PHE A 60 -2.28 -4.58 9.17
CA PHE A 60 -3.71 -4.55 8.92
C PHE A 60 -4.40 -5.69 9.66
N MET A 61 -5.15 -5.35 10.70
CA MET A 61 -5.97 -6.24 11.52
C MET A 61 -7.38 -5.69 11.69
N HIS A 62 -8.31 -6.61 11.93
CA HIS A 62 -9.67 -6.33 12.39
C HIS A 62 -9.67 -5.96 13.88
N LEU A 63 -10.79 -5.43 14.38
CA LEU A 63 -10.95 -5.05 15.79
C LEU A 63 -10.82 -6.25 16.75
N ASP A 64 -11.06 -7.47 16.28
CA ASP A 64 -10.87 -8.71 17.02
C ASP A 64 -9.42 -9.24 16.96
N ASN A 65 -8.47 -8.41 16.50
CA ASN A 65 -7.05 -8.70 16.34
C ASN A 65 -6.71 -9.78 15.31
N ARG A 66 -7.65 -10.16 14.43
CA ARG A 66 -7.36 -11.05 13.31
C ARG A 66 -6.72 -10.28 12.16
N THR A 67 -5.73 -10.88 11.51
CA THR A 67 -5.09 -10.29 10.32
C THR A 67 -6.08 -10.14 9.17
N VAL A 68 -6.01 -9.02 8.45
CA VAL A 68 -6.79 -8.82 7.22
C VAL A 68 -6.21 -9.68 6.11
N THR A 69 -7.04 -10.54 5.55
CA THR A 69 -6.65 -11.39 4.43
C THR A 69 -6.79 -10.67 3.09
N LYS A 70 -6.05 -11.14 2.07
CA LYS A 70 -6.21 -10.68 0.68
C LYS A 70 -7.66 -10.77 0.20
N ARG A 71 -8.38 -11.85 0.59
CA ARG A 71 -9.78 -12.05 0.20
C ARG A 71 -10.67 -10.97 0.80
N GLU A 72 -10.52 -10.67 2.08
CA GLU A 72 -11.31 -9.63 2.76
C GLU A 72 -11.04 -8.24 2.20
N PHE A 73 -9.76 -7.91 1.96
CA PHE A 73 -9.40 -6.67 1.28
C PHE A 73 -10.07 -6.56 -0.09
N LEU A 74 -10.04 -7.63 -0.90
CA LEU A 74 -10.69 -7.64 -2.21
C LEU A 74 -12.21 -7.55 -2.11
N THR A 75 -12.84 -8.09 -1.07
CA THR A 75 -14.28 -7.91 -0.83
C THR A 75 -14.63 -6.44 -0.62
N VAL A 76 -13.87 -5.74 0.23
CA VAL A 76 -14.07 -4.30 0.47
C VAL A 76 -13.84 -3.49 -0.81
N LEU A 77 -12.76 -3.79 -1.55
CA LEU A 77 -12.46 -3.15 -2.83
C LEU A 77 -13.60 -3.33 -3.84
N ARG A 78 -14.11 -4.56 -4.00
CA ARG A 78 -15.19 -4.85 -4.95
C ARG A 78 -16.47 -4.11 -4.57
N CYS A 79 -16.81 -4.05 -3.29
CA CYS A 79 -17.94 -3.27 -2.80
C CYS A 79 -17.78 -1.78 -3.15
N ALA A 80 -16.62 -1.19 -2.89
CA ALA A 80 -16.34 0.20 -3.24
C ALA A 80 -16.45 0.46 -4.75
N LEU A 81 -15.94 -0.44 -5.59
CA LEU A 81 -16.06 -0.34 -7.05
C LEU A 81 -17.52 -0.39 -7.51
N GLN A 82 -18.34 -1.27 -6.93
CA GLN A 82 -19.78 -1.35 -7.24
C GLN A 82 -20.50 -0.05 -6.87
N LEU A 83 -20.20 0.53 -5.71
CA LEU A 83 -20.77 1.81 -5.28
C LEU A 83 -20.40 2.97 -6.22
N LEU A 84 -19.25 2.88 -6.88
CA LEU A 84 -18.82 3.83 -7.92
C LEU A 84 -19.38 3.51 -9.31
N GLY A 85 -20.22 2.48 -9.46
CA GLY A 85 -20.77 2.05 -10.76
C GLY A 85 -19.76 1.36 -11.68
N LEU A 86 -18.62 0.89 -11.14
CA LEU A 86 -17.58 0.20 -11.89
C LEU A 86 -17.77 -1.32 -11.84
N CYS A 87 -17.36 -2.03 -12.89
CA CYS A 87 -17.39 -3.50 -12.95
C CYS A 87 -16.22 -4.11 -12.17
N PRO A 88 -16.43 -4.71 -10.98
CA PRO A 88 -15.33 -5.13 -10.11
C PRO A 88 -14.47 -6.27 -10.69
N GLU A 89 -15.01 -7.04 -11.62
CA GLU A 89 -14.32 -8.15 -12.30
C GLU A 89 -13.15 -7.65 -13.16
N ARG A 90 -13.16 -6.37 -13.53
CA ARG A 90 -12.10 -5.71 -14.29
C ARG A 90 -10.97 -5.18 -13.43
N TYR A 91 -11.09 -5.27 -12.11
CA TYR A 91 -10.11 -4.75 -11.16
C TYR A 91 -9.56 -5.84 -10.25
N GLY A 92 -8.27 -5.76 -9.97
CA GLY A 92 -7.60 -6.64 -9.03
C GLY A 92 -6.40 -5.97 -8.42
N VAL A 93 -5.59 -6.76 -7.70
CA VAL A 93 -4.36 -6.23 -7.07
C VAL A 93 -3.40 -5.64 -8.12
N HIS A 94 -3.34 -6.21 -9.32
CA HIS A 94 -2.53 -5.69 -10.42
C HIS A 94 -2.98 -4.31 -10.91
N SER A 95 -4.24 -3.92 -10.69
CA SER A 95 -4.75 -2.61 -11.08
C SER A 95 -4.07 -1.48 -10.29
N PHE A 96 -3.68 -1.72 -9.03
CA PHE A 96 -2.93 -0.73 -8.24
C PHE A 96 -1.54 -0.50 -8.81
N TRP A 97 -0.84 -1.59 -9.15
CA TRP A 97 0.47 -1.53 -9.80
C TRP A 97 0.40 -0.80 -11.15
N LEU A 98 -0.55 -1.17 -12.01
CA LEU A 98 -0.73 -0.56 -13.32
C LEU A 98 -1.10 0.92 -13.19
N GLY A 99 -1.97 1.24 -12.22
CA GLY A 99 -2.34 2.62 -11.89
C GLY A 99 -1.12 3.45 -11.51
N THR A 100 -0.22 2.93 -10.66
CA THR A 100 1.03 3.62 -10.31
C THR A 100 1.92 3.83 -11.54
N ALA A 101 2.07 2.80 -12.39
CA ALA A 101 2.91 2.89 -13.59
C ALA A 101 2.37 3.95 -14.57
N LEU A 102 1.07 3.92 -14.86
CA LEU A 102 0.41 4.89 -15.74
C LEU A 102 0.45 6.30 -15.17
N THR A 103 0.25 6.45 -13.86
CA THR A 103 0.33 7.75 -13.18
C THR A 103 1.74 8.32 -13.31
N ALA A 104 2.78 7.55 -12.97
CA ALA A 104 4.17 7.99 -13.11
C ALA A 104 4.51 8.33 -14.58
N ALA A 105 4.05 7.54 -15.55
CA ALA A 105 4.22 7.85 -16.96
C ALA A 105 3.55 9.19 -17.35
N SER A 106 2.34 9.45 -16.86
CA SER A 106 1.61 10.69 -17.16
C SER A 106 2.28 11.95 -16.60
N TYR A 107 3.05 11.80 -15.52
CA TYR A 107 3.88 12.87 -14.95
C TYR A 107 5.28 12.97 -15.58
N GLY A 108 5.59 12.15 -16.60
CA GLY A 108 6.86 12.23 -17.33
C GLY A 108 8.06 11.64 -16.60
N TYR A 109 7.85 10.75 -15.64
CA TYR A 109 8.97 10.04 -14.98
C TYR A 109 9.72 9.16 -15.99
N PRO A 110 11.05 9.00 -15.86
CA PRO A 110 11.82 8.09 -16.69
C PRO A 110 11.42 6.63 -16.42
N GLY A 111 11.63 5.75 -17.41
CA GLY A 111 11.20 4.35 -17.33
C GLY A 111 11.75 3.58 -16.12
N GLU A 112 12.99 3.89 -15.71
CA GLU A 112 13.60 3.32 -14.51
C GLU A 112 12.86 3.71 -13.22
N ASP A 113 12.42 4.96 -13.11
CA ASP A 113 11.64 5.45 -11.99
C ASP A 113 10.23 4.90 -12.00
N ILE A 114 9.59 4.80 -13.17
CA ILE A 114 8.29 4.15 -13.31
C ILE A 114 8.36 2.71 -12.81
N THR A 115 9.38 1.97 -13.22
CA THR A 115 9.61 0.57 -12.82
C THR A 115 9.77 0.47 -11.30
N ARG A 116 10.58 1.35 -10.72
CA ARG A 116 10.84 1.42 -9.28
C ARG A 116 9.60 1.82 -8.48
N LEU A 117 8.87 2.85 -8.91
CA LEU A 117 7.69 3.39 -8.23
C LEU A 117 6.50 2.45 -8.31
N ALA A 118 6.24 1.88 -9.50
CA ALA A 118 5.21 0.87 -9.68
C ALA A 118 5.49 -0.37 -8.84
N ARG A 119 6.75 -0.58 -8.42
CA ARG A 119 7.23 -1.87 -7.90
C ARG A 119 6.90 -2.94 -8.92
N TRP A 120 7.29 -2.66 -10.16
CA TRP A 120 7.15 -3.61 -11.25
C TRP A 120 7.60 -4.96 -10.76
N PRO A 121 6.74 -6.00 -10.85
CA PRO A 121 7.12 -7.29 -10.33
C PRO A 121 8.46 -7.58 -10.99
N CYS A 122 9.49 -7.72 -10.15
CA CYS A 122 10.72 -8.35 -10.57
C CYS A 122 10.29 -9.76 -10.99
N MET A 123 9.80 -9.91 -12.21
CA MET A 123 9.66 -11.16 -12.92
C MET A 123 11.09 -11.59 -13.22
N PHE A 124 11.81 -11.97 -12.18
CA PHE A 124 12.89 -12.91 -12.35
C PHE A 124 12.22 -14.25 -12.64
N PRO A 125 12.60 -14.95 -13.73
CA PRO A 125 12.15 -16.30 -14.00
C PRO A 125 12.53 -17.26 -12.87
#